data_AF-A0A924CN61-F1
#
_entry.id   AF-A0A924CN61-F1
#
_cell.length_a   1.000
_cell.length_b   1.000
_cell.length_c   1.000
_cell.angle_alpha   90.00
_cell.angle_beta   90.00
_cell.angle_gamma   90.00
#
_symmetry.space_group_name_H-M   'P 1'
#
loop_
_entity.id
_entity.type
_entity.pdbx_description
1 polymer ?
#
loop_
_entity_poly.entity_id
_entity_poly.type
_entity_poly.pdbx_seq_one_letter_code
_entity_poly.pdbx_strand_id
1 'polypeptide(L)'
;MMSFKKSCFTALYFSPIALALSLSQSATAQSIEVETAQRSQAMTQVTSVSQLSDVKPTDWAFQALQSLVERYGCIAGYPDKTYRGNRAMTRYEFAAGLNACMDRVNDLIAASTADAVKKEDLAALRKLQEQFAAELSTMRGRVDGLESKVAMLEKQQFSTTTKLNGEVVMGLAGVATGRIDGADVSRNTVFGYRARLNLDTSFTGEDLLRTRIQAGNSGFTNSATGIPEGSLRMAADSGGKATIDALLYQFPLGKNTTITIEANAGAADDFVDTLNPYLDGDGGSGALTHFGTRNPIYYLMGGTGIGIKHAFVEKLEVSAGYLAGSASDPTPGKGLFNGSYGLIGQVTFKPSAKFKIGATYVNS
;
A
#
# COMPACT_ATOMS: atom_id res chain seq x y z
N MET A 1 -32.55 -9.55 -6.29
CA MET A 1 -33.21 -9.51 -4.97
C MET A 1 -32.15 -9.14 -3.93
N MET A 2 -32.26 -7.92 -3.38
CA MET A 2 -31.72 -7.39 -2.10
C MET A 2 -30.38 -7.94 -1.56
N SER A 3 -29.30 -7.15 -1.56
CA SER A 3 -28.92 -6.14 -0.53
C SER A 3 -28.23 -6.73 0.71
N PHE A 4 -26.92 -6.50 0.86
CA PHE A 4 -26.20 -6.31 2.14
C PHE A 4 -24.93 -5.48 1.85
N LYS A 5 -24.80 -4.22 2.30
CA LYS A 5 -24.37 -3.70 3.63
C LYS A 5 -22.85 -3.57 3.79
N LYS A 6 -22.46 -2.44 4.40
CA LYS A 6 -21.14 -1.98 4.90
C LYS A 6 -20.19 -3.10 5.39
N SER A 7 -18.88 -2.95 5.10
CA SER A 7 -17.75 -3.18 6.03
C SER A 7 -16.42 -2.86 5.32
N CYS A 8 -15.66 -1.88 5.81
CA CYS A 8 -14.61 -2.02 6.84
C CYS A 8 -13.28 -2.53 6.24
N PHE A 9 -12.38 -1.61 5.89
CA PHE A 9 -10.96 -1.90 5.67
C PHE A 9 -10.17 -1.33 6.85
N THR A 10 -9.83 -2.20 7.79
CA THR A 10 -8.89 -1.92 8.89
C THR A 10 -7.58 -2.60 8.51
N ALA A 11 -6.57 -1.83 8.11
CA ALA A 11 -5.22 -2.32 7.87
C ALA A 11 -4.39 -2.17 9.15
N LEU A 12 -3.62 -3.23 9.45
CA LEU A 12 -2.78 -3.42 10.61
C LEU A 12 -1.70 -2.34 10.78
N TYR A 13 -1.55 -1.90 12.03
CA TYR A 13 -0.37 -1.21 12.55
C TYR A 13 0.82 -2.18 12.60
N PHE A 14 1.93 -1.84 11.96
CA PHE A 14 3.27 -2.27 12.36
C PHE A 14 4.21 -1.06 12.26
N SER A 15 4.61 -0.54 13.41
CA SER A 15 5.60 0.53 13.57
C SER A 15 6.98 -0.10 13.80
N PRO A 16 8.03 0.34 13.10
CA PRO A 16 9.40 0.10 13.53
C PRO A 16 9.88 1.30 14.36
N ILE A 17 10.02 1.11 15.67
CA ILE A 17 10.76 2.02 16.53
C ILE A 17 12.25 1.72 16.34
N ALA A 18 12.96 2.63 15.68
CA ALA A 18 14.42 2.68 15.70
C ALA A 18 14.86 3.39 16.99
N LEU A 19 15.54 2.67 17.88
CA LEU A 19 16.20 3.24 19.05
C LEU A 19 17.71 2.94 18.95
N ALA A 20 18.49 3.98 18.70
CA ALA A 20 19.95 3.93 18.74
C ALA A 20 20.41 4.08 20.20
N LEU A 21 21.22 3.15 20.69
CA LEU A 21 22.08 3.36 21.85
C LEU A 21 23.52 2.95 21.52
N SER A 22 24.42 3.90 21.74
CA SER A 22 25.86 3.85 21.60
C SER A 22 26.50 2.88 22.60
N LEU A 23 27.38 1.99 22.11
CA LEU A 23 28.32 1.22 22.92
C LEU A 23 29.74 1.69 22.63
N SER A 24 30.30 2.43 23.59
CA SER A 24 31.74 2.63 23.77
C SER A 24 32.34 1.39 24.42
N GLN A 25 33.26 0.70 23.75
CA GLN A 25 34.19 -0.22 24.42
C GLN A 25 35.62 0.03 23.94
N SER A 26 36.41 0.52 24.88
CA SER A 26 37.86 0.55 24.87
C SER A 26 38.41 -0.87 25.00
N ALA A 27 39.31 -1.25 24.08
CA ALA A 27 40.09 -2.47 24.15
C ALA A 27 41.25 -2.31 25.14
N THR A 28 41.37 -3.23 26.08
CA THR A 28 42.63 -3.52 26.79
C THR A 28 42.74 -5.02 26.99
N ALA A 29 43.77 -5.59 26.36
CA ALA A 29 44.24 -6.95 26.59
C ALA A 29 45.04 -6.99 27.90
N GLN A 30 44.78 -7.99 28.73
CA GLN A 30 45.71 -8.38 29.79
C GLN A 30 45.63 -9.89 30.00
N SER A 31 46.72 -10.55 29.61
CA SER A 31 47.10 -11.91 29.96
C SER A 31 47.26 -12.06 31.48
N ILE A 32 46.97 -13.24 32.03
CA ILE A 32 47.76 -13.89 33.09
C ILE A 32 47.27 -15.34 33.29
N GLU A 33 48.22 -16.23 32.99
CA GLU A 33 48.67 -17.43 33.69
C GLU A 33 47.69 -18.54 34.09
N VAL A 34 48.04 -19.71 33.54
CA VAL A 34 47.67 -21.04 33.99
C VAL A 34 48.27 -21.27 35.38
N GLU A 35 47.43 -21.24 36.41
CA GLU A 35 47.77 -21.80 37.71
C GLU A 35 47.04 -23.14 37.88
N THR A 36 47.81 -24.21 37.69
CA THR A 36 47.47 -25.58 38.06
C THR A 36 47.27 -25.67 39.57
N ALA A 37 46.04 -25.46 40.04
CA ALA A 37 45.63 -25.82 41.39
C ALA A 37 44.89 -27.16 41.37
N GLN A 38 45.45 -28.12 42.11
CA GLN A 38 45.00 -29.49 42.30
C GLN A 38 43.48 -29.58 42.55
N ARG A 39 42.72 -30.02 41.54
CA ARG A 39 41.39 -30.57 41.76
C ARG A 39 41.56 -31.97 42.33
N SER A 40 41.73 -32.03 43.64
CA SER A 40 41.54 -33.26 44.41
C SER A 40 40.21 -33.85 43.96
N GLN A 41 40.29 -35.06 43.43
CA GLN A 41 39.19 -35.84 42.91
C GLN A 41 38.35 -36.30 44.12
N ALA A 42 37.59 -35.36 44.69
CA ALA A 42 36.48 -35.71 45.55
C ALA A 42 35.45 -36.38 44.64
N MET A 43 35.50 -37.71 44.61
CA MET A 43 34.38 -38.55 44.18
C MET A 43 33.13 -37.99 44.88
N THR A 44 32.32 -37.21 44.17
CA THR A 44 31.03 -36.77 44.67
C THR A 44 30.22 -38.05 44.86
N GLN A 45 30.19 -38.55 46.09
CA GLN A 45 29.34 -39.67 46.43
C GLN A 45 27.91 -39.26 46.07
N VAL A 46 27.29 -40.04 45.20
CA VAL A 46 25.87 -39.88 44.88
C VAL A 46 25.10 -40.27 46.14
N THR A 47 24.58 -39.28 46.84
CA THR A 47 23.64 -39.45 47.95
C THR A 47 22.41 -40.17 47.40
N SER A 48 22.14 -41.40 47.85
CA SER A 48 20.90 -42.12 47.48
C SER A 48 19.70 -41.27 47.89
N VAL A 49 18.57 -41.35 47.16
CA VAL A 49 17.34 -40.62 47.50
C VAL A 49 16.88 -40.92 48.93
N SER A 50 17.18 -42.12 49.43
CA SER A 50 16.94 -42.52 50.83
C SER A 50 17.73 -41.72 51.88
N GLN A 51 18.75 -40.97 51.46
CA GLN A 51 19.63 -40.16 52.32
C GLN A 51 19.27 -38.67 52.29
N LEU A 52 18.27 -38.26 51.51
CA LEU A 52 17.77 -36.89 51.48
C LEU A 52 16.80 -36.68 52.65
N SER A 53 17.07 -35.69 53.51
CA SER A 53 16.30 -35.50 54.74
C SER A 53 14.89 -34.93 54.53
N ASP A 54 14.62 -34.38 53.35
CA ASP A 54 13.41 -33.62 53.01
C ASP A 54 12.51 -34.30 51.97
N VAL A 55 12.80 -35.55 51.58
CA VAL A 55 11.99 -36.34 50.65
C VAL A 55 11.53 -37.62 51.33
N LYS A 56 10.22 -37.81 51.45
CA LYS A 56 9.62 -39.01 52.08
C LYS A 56 9.23 -40.05 51.03
N PRO A 57 9.24 -41.35 51.35
CA PRO A 57 8.79 -42.41 50.43
C PRO A 57 7.33 -42.27 49.94
N THR A 58 6.51 -41.50 50.66
CA THR A 58 5.11 -41.19 50.30
C THR A 58 4.96 -39.99 49.36
N ASP A 59 6.03 -39.24 49.09
CA ASP A 59 5.95 -38.05 48.25
C ASP A 59 5.83 -38.44 46.77
N TRP A 60 4.97 -37.73 46.03
CA TRP A 60 4.74 -37.98 44.60
C TRP A 60 6.04 -37.92 43.76
N ALA A 61 7.02 -37.12 44.19
CA ALA A 61 8.30 -36.94 43.51
C ALA A 61 9.32 -38.04 43.83
N PHE A 62 9.09 -38.89 44.84
CA PHE A 62 10.07 -39.89 45.31
C PHE A 62 10.47 -40.87 44.21
N GLN A 63 9.49 -41.43 43.48
CA GLN A 63 9.76 -42.37 42.37
C GLN A 63 10.53 -41.72 41.21
N ALA A 64 10.22 -40.46 40.90
CA ALA A 64 10.91 -39.72 39.84
C ALA A 64 12.36 -39.42 40.22
N LEU A 65 12.59 -38.99 41.47
CA LEU A 65 13.92 -38.75 42.01
C LEU A 65 14.72 -40.05 42.11
N GLN A 66 14.11 -41.14 42.56
CA GLN A 66 14.77 -42.44 42.63
C GLN A 66 15.32 -42.88 41.28
N SER A 67 14.51 -42.76 40.23
CA SER A 67 14.94 -43.04 38.86
C SER A 67 16.11 -42.13 38.43
N LEU A 68 16.02 -40.82 38.69
CA LEU A 68 17.05 -39.85 38.30
C LEU A 68 18.40 -40.05 39.01
N VAL A 69 18.38 -40.41 40.29
CA VAL A 69 19.58 -40.61 41.12
C VAL A 69 20.17 -42.00 40.93
N GLU A 70 19.37 -43.04 40.98
CA GLU A 70 19.86 -44.44 40.98
C GLU A 70 20.13 -44.95 39.56
N ARG A 71 19.34 -44.55 38.57
CA ARG A 71 19.49 -45.04 37.19
C ARG A 71 20.37 -44.14 36.32
N TYR A 72 20.27 -42.83 36.49
CA TYR A 72 20.97 -41.86 35.64
C TYR A 72 22.09 -41.12 36.38
N GLY A 73 22.17 -41.19 37.71
CA GLY A 73 23.21 -40.52 38.49
C GLY A 73 23.22 -38.99 38.33
N CYS A 74 22.10 -38.40 37.91
CA CYS A 74 22.03 -37.03 37.43
C CYS A 74 21.88 -35.97 38.53
N ILE A 75 21.42 -36.37 39.71
CA ILE A 75 21.02 -35.45 40.79
C ILE A 75 21.66 -35.94 42.09
N ALA A 76 22.47 -35.11 42.74
CA ALA A 76 23.13 -35.45 44.01
C ALA A 76 22.45 -34.82 45.24
N GLY A 77 21.42 -33.98 45.04
CA GLY A 77 20.90 -33.08 46.06
C GLY A 77 21.87 -31.92 46.34
N TYR A 78 21.52 -31.07 47.30
CA TYR A 78 22.42 -30.03 47.81
C TYR A 78 23.44 -30.64 48.79
N PRO A 79 24.60 -29.97 49.02
CA PRO A 79 25.63 -30.48 49.94
C PRO A 79 25.15 -30.72 51.38
N ASP A 80 24.04 -30.11 51.77
CA ASP A 80 23.37 -30.28 53.06
C ASP A 80 22.42 -31.49 53.13
N LYS A 81 22.44 -32.36 52.11
CA LYS A 81 21.58 -33.56 51.99
C LYS A 81 20.10 -33.25 51.88
N THR A 82 19.75 -32.10 51.30
CA THR A 82 18.37 -31.73 50.97
C THR A 82 18.13 -31.67 49.46
N TYR A 83 16.88 -31.79 49.01
CA TYR A 83 16.45 -31.56 47.63
C TYR A 83 15.82 -30.17 47.44
N ARG A 84 15.27 -29.58 48.51
CA ARG A 84 14.61 -28.27 48.58
C ARG A 84 13.44 -28.14 47.61
N GLY A 85 12.60 -29.17 47.50
CA GLY A 85 11.45 -29.22 46.59
C GLY A 85 10.28 -28.28 46.96
N ASN A 86 10.30 -27.69 48.16
CA ASN A 86 9.26 -26.79 48.67
C ASN A 86 9.51 -25.30 48.38
N ARG A 87 10.59 -24.95 47.67
CA ARG A 87 10.89 -23.58 47.25
C ARG A 87 11.01 -23.46 45.74
N ALA A 88 10.69 -22.29 45.21
CA ALA A 88 10.98 -21.97 43.81
C ALA A 88 12.51 -21.91 43.59
N MET A 89 12.99 -22.59 42.54
CA MET A 89 14.40 -22.52 42.14
C MET A 89 14.65 -21.32 41.21
N THR A 90 15.87 -20.80 41.23
CA THR A 90 16.30 -19.78 40.26
C THR A 90 16.60 -20.40 38.90
N ARG A 91 16.52 -19.59 37.83
CA ARG A 91 16.90 -20.03 36.47
C ARG A 91 18.34 -20.55 36.40
N TYR A 92 19.24 -19.97 37.18
CA TYR A 92 20.64 -20.39 37.26
C TYR A 92 20.82 -21.74 37.96
N GLU A 93 20.09 -21.98 39.06
CA GLU A 93 20.11 -23.27 39.76
C GLU A 93 19.54 -24.38 38.86
N PHE A 94 18.47 -24.10 38.11
CA PHE A 94 17.93 -25.05 37.13
C PHE A 94 18.94 -25.36 36.01
N ALA A 95 19.56 -24.32 35.43
CA ALA A 95 20.53 -24.48 34.35
C ALA A 95 21.77 -25.27 34.79
N ALA A 96 22.27 -25.03 36.00
CA ALA A 96 23.41 -25.77 36.55
C ALA A 96 23.07 -27.26 36.79
N GLY A 97 21.89 -27.54 37.34
CA GLY A 97 21.42 -28.92 37.54
C GLY A 97 21.17 -29.65 36.21
N LEU A 98 20.58 -28.96 35.23
CA LEU A 98 20.36 -29.52 33.90
C LEU A 98 21.69 -29.79 33.18
N ASN A 99 22.65 -28.87 33.25
CA ASN A 99 23.96 -29.05 32.60
C ASN A 99 24.71 -30.25 33.18
N ALA A 100 24.74 -30.39 34.52
CA ALA A 100 25.36 -31.54 35.17
C ALA A 100 24.70 -32.88 34.80
N CYS A 101 23.37 -32.90 34.66
CA CYS A 101 22.67 -34.09 34.19
C CYS A 101 22.93 -34.37 32.70
N MET A 102 22.99 -33.35 31.85
CA MET A 102 23.34 -33.51 30.43
C MET A 102 24.77 -34.05 30.26
N ASP A 103 25.73 -33.60 31.07
CA ASP A 103 27.09 -34.15 31.08
C ASP A 103 27.07 -35.64 31.46
N ARG A 104 26.30 -36.02 32.48
CA ARG A 104 26.19 -37.42 32.90
C ARG A 104 25.46 -38.30 31.87
N VAL A 105 24.44 -37.76 31.22
CA VAL A 105 23.74 -38.43 30.11
C VAL A 105 24.68 -38.57 28.92
N ASN A 106 25.49 -37.57 28.59
CA ASN A 106 26.50 -37.66 27.54
C ASN A 106 27.58 -38.70 27.88
N ASP A 107 27.99 -38.84 29.13
CA ASP A 107 28.91 -39.90 29.58
C ASP A 107 28.27 -41.29 29.49
N LEU A 108 26.99 -41.42 29.86
CA LEU A 108 26.24 -42.68 29.74
C LEU A 108 25.94 -43.02 28.28
N ILE A 109 25.70 -42.03 27.42
CA ILE A 109 25.58 -42.18 25.98
C ILE A 109 26.94 -42.56 25.41
N ALA A 110 28.06 -41.93 25.77
CA ALA A 110 29.40 -42.32 25.34
C ALA A 110 29.74 -43.77 25.78
N ALA A 111 29.38 -44.14 27.01
CA ALA A 111 29.56 -45.50 27.53
C ALA A 111 28.62 -46.54 26.89
N SER A 112 27.39 -46.15 26.49
CA SER A 112 26.42 -47.05 25.83
C SER A 112 26.52 -47.07 24.30
N THR A 113 27.07 -46.02 23.68
CA THR A 113 27.40 -45.96 22.24
C THR A 113 28.66 -46.72 21.89
N ALA A 114 29.52 -47.05 22.86
CA ALA A 114 30.57 -48.06 22.67
C ALA A 114 30.01 -49.43 22.27
N ASP A 115 28.76 -49.75 22.66
CA ASP A 115 28.07 -51.00 22.35
C ASP A 115 26.84 -50.85 21.41
N ALA A 116 26.45 -49.63 21.02
CA ALA A 116 25.16 -49.37 20.36
C ALA A 116 25.21 -48.67 18.99
N VAL A 117 26.29 -48.78 18.21
CA VAL A 117 26.23 -48.50 16.76
C VAL A 117 25.98 -49.80 16.02
N LYS A 118 24.72 -50.24 15.95
CA LYS A 118 24.33 -51.38 15.12
C LYS A 118 24.27 -50.95 13.66
N LYS A 119 24.78 -51.80 12.76
CA LYS A 119 24.76 -51.60 11.29
C LYS A 119 23.37 -51.26 10.72
N GLU A 120 22.30 -51.62 11.43
CA GLU A 120 20.92 -51.31 11.09
C GLU A 120 20.59 -49.80 11.14
N ASP A 121 21.11 -49.05 12.12
CA ASP A 121 20.89 -47.60 12.24
C ASP A 121 21.65 -46.80 11.17
N LEU A 122 22.82 -47.29 10.76
CA LEU A 122 23.54 -46.75 9.59
C LEU A 122 22.75 -46.93 8.29
N ALA A 123 22.01 -48.03 8.15
CA ALA A 123 21.14 -48.26 6.99
C ALA A 123 19.90 -47.36 7.03
N ALA A 124 19.29 -47.18 8.21
CA ALA A 124 18.17 -46.26 8.39
C ALA A 124 18.56 -44.79 8.15
N LEU A 125 19.73 -44.36 8.64
CA LEU A 125 20.27 -43.03 8.41
C LEU A 125 20.61 -42.80 6.92
N ARG A 126 21.20 -43.78 6.24
CA ARG A 126 21.43 -43.71 4.78
C ARG A 126 20.12 -43.57 4.00
N LYS A 127 19.09 -44.32 4.38
CA LYS A 127 17.76 -44.25 3.76
C LYS A 127 17.07 -42.91 4.00
N LEU A 128 17.17 -42.37 5.22
CA LEU A 128 16.70 -41.03 5.54
C LEU A 128 17.50 -39.96 4.79
N GLN A 129 18.82 -40.08 4.68
CA GLN A 129 19.66 -39.18 3.89
C GLN A 129 19.28 -39.18 2.40
N GLU A 130 18.99 -40.35 1.82
CA GLU A 130 18.48 -40.45 0.44
C GLU A 130 17.10 -39.81 0.27
N GLN A 131 16.18 -40.07 1.22
CA GLN A 131 14.84 -39.47 1.20
C GLN A 131 14.88 -37.95 1.38
N PHE A 132 15.69 -37.44 2.31
CA PHE A 132 15.89 -36.01 2.49
C PHE A 132 16.63 -35.38 1.31
N ALA A 133 17.55 -36.07 0.65
CA ALA A 133 18.20 -35.56 -0.55
C ALA A 133 17.18 -35.35 -1.69
N ALA A 134 16.25 -36.29 -1.87
CA ALA A 134 15.17 -36.17 -2.85
C ALA A 134 14.18 -35.04 -2.50
N GLU A 135 13.79 -34.91 -1.23
CA GLU A 135 12.92 -33.83 -0.74
C GLU A 135 13.60 -32.45 -0.83
N LEU A 136 14.89 -32.35 -0.50
CA LEU A 136 15.67 -31.12 -0.61
C LEU A 136 15.84 -30.70 -2.07
N SER A 137 16.05 -31.65 -2.99
CA SER A 137 16.06 -31.38 -4.43
C SER A 137 14.73 -30.82 -4.92
N THR A 138 13.62 -31.41 -4.44
CA THR A 138 12.27 -30.94 -4.75
C THR A 138 12.01 -29.54 -4.20
N MET A 139 12.40 -29.27 -2.95
CA MET A 139 12.28 -27.95 -2.34
C MET A 139 13.15 -26.92 -3.07
N ARG A 140 14.38 -27.26 -3.44
CA ARG A 140 15.26 -26.40 -4.23
C ARG A 140 14.64 -26.06 -5.57
N GLY A 141 14.11 -27.05 -6.28
CA GLY A 141 13.38 -26.82 -7.54
C GLY A 141 12.14 -25.93 -7.37
N ARG A 142 11.44 -26.02 -6.24
CA ARG A 142 10.33 -25.11 -5.91
C ARG A 142 10.80 -23.69 -5.60
N VAL A 143 11.93 -23.54 -4.89
CA VAL A 143 12.53 -22.23 -4.60
C VAL A 143 13.03 -21.58 -5.90
N ASP A 144 13.78 -22.29 -6.72
CA ASP A 144 14.26 -21.81 -8.03
C ASP A 144 13.08 -21.43 -8.93
N GLY A 145 12.00 -22.23 -8.92
CA GLY A 145 10.76 -21.94 -9.64
C GLY A 145 10.01 -20.71 -9.10
N LEU A 146 10.04 -20.46 -7.79
CA LEU A 146 9.47 -19.27 -7.17
C LEU A 146 10.32 -18.03 -7.46
N GLU A 147 11.65 -18.12 -7.35
CA GLU A 147 12.58 -17.05 -7.70
C GLU A 147 12.42 -16.63 -9.17
N SER A 148 12.29 -17.60 -10.08
CA SER A 148 12.01 -17.33 -11.50
C SER A 148 10.66 -16.63 -11.70
N LYS A 149 9.60 -17.05 -10.99
CA LYS A 149 8.30 -16.39 -11.02
C LYS A 149 8.35 -14.97 -10.45
N VAL A 150 9.07 -14.76 -9.35
CA VAL A 150 9.29 -13.42 -8.75
C VAL A 150 10.03 -12.52 -9.73
N ALA A 151 11.14 -12.98 -10.30
CA ALA A 151 11.91 -12.23 -11.29
C ALA A 151 11.10 -11.90 -12.55
N MET A 152 10.20 -12.80 -12.98
CA MET A 152 9.28 -12.55 -14.09
C MET A 152 8.24 -11.48 -13.73
N LEU A 153 7.63 -11.57 -12.54
CA LEU A 153 6.64 -10.60 -12.06
C LEU A 153 7.26 -9.21 -11.83
N GLU A 154 8.50 -9.14 -11.31
CA GLU A 154 9.26 -7.89 -11.16
C GLU A 154 9.54 -7.24 -12.52
N LYS A 155 9.92 -8.03 -13.53
CA LYS A 155 10.15 -7.53 -14.89
C LYS A 155 8.87 -7.08 -15.62
N GLN A 156 7.73 -7.63 -15.23
CA GLN A 156 6.42 -7.34 -15.83
C GLN A 156 5.56 -6.41 -14.96
N GLN A 157 6.12 -5.73 -13.95
CA GLN A 157 5.35 -4.74 -13.22
C GLN A 157 4.95 -3.60 -14.17
N PHE A 158 3.67 -3.61 -14.55
CA PHE A 158 2.97 -2.39 -14.90
C PHE A 158 3.28 -1.34 -13.83
N SER A 159 3.44 -0.08 -14.24
CA SER A 159 3.72 1.03 -13.32
C SER A 159 2.81 0.91 -12.10
N THR A 160 3.40 0.72 -10.91
CA THR A 160 2.64 0.54 -9.67
C THR A 160 1.88 1.80 -9.28
N THR A 161 2.26 2.94 -9.86
CA THR A 161 1.70 4.26 -9.62
C THR A 161 0.85 4.76 -10.79
N THR A 162 1.10 4.33 -12.03
CA THR A 162 0.43 4.86 -13.24
C THR A 162 -0.52 3.84 -13.87
N LYS A 163 -1.78 4.23 -14.07
CA LYS A 163 -2.79 3.49 -14.82
C LYS A 163 -3.09 4.18 -16.15
N LEU A 164 -3.11 3.40 -17.23
CA LEU A 164 -3.53 3.86 -18.55
C LEU A 164 -5.02 3.58 -18.75
N ASN A 165 -5.81 4.64 -19.01
CA ASN A 165 -7.22 4.55 -19.36
C ASN A 165 -7.43 5.09 -20.78
N GLY A 166 -7.96 4.26 -21.67
CA GLY A 166 -8.22 4.63 -23.07
C GLY A 166 -9.71 4.71 -23.38
N GLU A 167 -10.10 5.72 -24.17
CA GLU A 167 -11.45 5.87 -24.69
C GLU A 167 -11.41 6.28 -26.16
N VAL A 168 -12.28 5.70 -26.97
CA VAL A 168 -12.55 6.17 -28.32
C VAL A 168 -14.06 6.35 -28.48
N VAL A 169 -14.47 7.56 -28.83
CA VAL A 169 -15.87 7.87 -29.14
C VAL A 169 -15.97 8.25 -30.60
N MET A 170 -16.92 7.67 -31.32
CA MET A 170 -17.15 7.91 -32.74
C MET A 170 -18.62 8.26 -32.95
N GLY A 171 -18.91 9.12 -33.91
CA GLY A 171 -20.28 9.55 -34.17
C GLY A 171 -20.47 10.14 -35.56
N LEU A 172 -21.69 9.99 -36.06
CA LEU A 172 -22.18 10.76 -37.20
C LEU A 172 -22.96 11.95 -36.66
N ALA A 173 -22.65 13.15 -37.14
CA ALA A 173 -23.32 14.38 -36.77
C ALA A 173 -23.64 15.21 -38.01
N GLY A 174 -24.73 15.96 -37.98
CA GLY A 174 -25.16 16.77 -39.10
C GLY A 174 -26.16 17.84 -38.66
N VAL A 175 -26.21 18.95 -39.39
CA VAL A 175 -27.24 19.99 -39.18
C VAL A 175 -28.42 19.68 -40.10
N ALA A 176 -29.57 19.36 -39.50
CA ALA A 176 -30.79 19.05 -40.27
C ALA A 176 -31.42 20.32 -40.88
N THR A 177 -31.46 21.41 -40.12
CA THR A 177 -31.99 22.73 -40.52
C THR A 177 -31.45 23.81 -39.55
N GLY A 178 -31.48 25.08 -39.95
CA GLY A 178 -31.08 26.20 -39.09
C GLY A 178 -30.52 27.38 -39.86
N ARG A 179 -30.57 28.56 -39.22
CA ARG A 179 -29.96 29.80 -39.71
C ARG A 179 -29.15 30.46 -38.59
N ILE A 180 -27.98 31.00 -38.93
CA ILE A 180 -27.14 31.81 -38.04
C ILE A 180 -26.98 33.17 -38.72
N ASP A 181 -27.24 34.25 -37.98
CA ASP A 181 -27.13 35.64 -38.47
C ASP A 181 -27.83 35.89 -39.82
N GLY A 182 -28.98 35.24 -40.01
CA GLY A 182 -29.76 35.37 -41.24
C GLY A 182 -29.21 34.61 -42.43
N ALA A 183 -28.17 33.77 -42.30
CA ALA A 183 -27.66 32.87 -43.33
C ALA A 183 -28.00 31.39 -43.00
N ASP A 184 -28.23 30.56 -44.02
CA ASP A 184 -28.46 29.12 -43.81
C ASP A 184 -27.17 28.42 -43.38
N VAL A 185 -27.30 27.54 -42.39
CA VAL A 185 -26.19 26.70 -41.91
C VAL A 185 -25.91 25.58 -42.91
N SER A 186 -24.63 25.27 -43.12
CA SER A 186 -24.22 24.17 -43.99
C SER A 186 -24.73 22.82 -43.46
N ARG A 187 -25.49 22.10 -44.28
CA ARG A 187 -26.14 20.83 -43.91
C ARG A 187 -25.28 19.63 -44.32
N ASN A 188 -24.07 19.58 -43.77
CA ASN A 188 -23.16 18.47 -44.03
C ASN A 188 -23.26 17.45 -42.91
N THR A 189 -23.49 16.19 -43.28
CA THR A 189 -23.27 15.06 -42.38
C THR A 189 -21.78 14.75 -42.35
N VAL A 190 -21.20 14.72 -41.15
CA VAL A 190 -19.80 14.41 -40.92
C VAL A 190 -19.67 13.18 -40.04
N PHE A 191 -18.61 12.40 -40.28
CA PHE A 191 -18.17 11.36 -39.36
C PHE A 191 -17.00 11.88 -38.54
N GLY A 192 -17.15 11.82 -37.23
CA GLY A 192 -16.20 12.33 -36.28
C GLY A 192 -15.76 11.28 -35.27
N TYR A 193 -14.55 11.43 -34.75
CA TYR A 193 -14.06 10.67 -33.61
C TYR A 193 -13.27 11.55 -32.63
N ARG A 194 -13.18 11.04 -31.41
CA ARG A 194 -12.24 11.47 -30.37
C ARG A 194 -11.59 10.22 -29.78
N ALA A 195 -10.26 10.17 -29.80
CA ALA A 195 -9.46 9.19 -29.09
C ALA A 195 -8.73 9.87 -27.93
N ARG A 196 -8.83 9.31 -26.73
CA ARG A 196 -8.27 9.85 -25.49
C ARG A 196 -7.51 8.77 -24.74
N LEU A 197 -6.31 9.09 -24.29
CA LEU A 197 -5.50 8.26 -23.42
C LEU A 197 -5.17 9.08 -22.16
N ASN A 198 -5.63 8.64 -21.00
CA ASN A 198 -5.26 9.21 -19.71
C ASN A 198 -4.18 8.34 -19.06
N LEU A 199 -3.05 8.95 -18.71
CA LEU A 199 -2.06 8.37 -17.81
C LEU A 199 -2.32 8.95 -16.42
N ASP A 200 -2.99 8.16 -15.58
CA ASP A 200 -3.38 8.53 -14.23
C ASP A 200 -2.37 7.99 -13.24
N THR A 201 -1.52 8.87 -12.69
CA THR A 201 -0.44 8.51 -11.77
C THR A 201 -0.77 8.94 -10.35
N SER A 202 -0.51 8.08 -9.36
CA SER A 202 -0.65 8.39 -7.94
C SER A 202 0.66 8.12 -7.21
N PHE A 203 1.19 9.10 -6.47
CA PHE A 203 2.44 8.97 -5.73
C PHE A 203 2.23 8.60 -4.25
N THR A 204 1.07 8.94 -3.71
CA THR A 204 0.69 8.75 -2.30
C THR A 204 -0.46 7.77 -2.10
N GLY A 205 -1.18 7.42 -3.18
CA GLY A 205 -2.39 6.61 -3.14
C GLY A 205 -3.69 7.43 -3.01
N GLU A 206 -3.61 8.71 -2.67
CA GLU A 206 -4.75 9.64 -2.53
C GLU A 206 -4.70 10.82 -3.53
N ASP A 207 -3.59 10.98 -4.24
CA ASP A 207 -3.33 12.00 -5.26
C ASP A 207 -3.48 11.44 -6.68
N LEU A 208 -3.66 12.35 -7.64
CA LEU A 208 -3.81 12.06 -9.06
C LEU A 208 -3.05 13.11 -9.89
N LEU A 209 -1.96 12.69 -10.52
CA LEU A 209 -1.38 13.37 -11.68
C LEU A 209 -1.99 12.77 -12.95
N ARG A 210 -2.77 13.56 -13.69
CA ARG A 210 -3.34 13.15 -14.97
C ARG A 210 -2.61 13.86 -16.11
N THR A 211 -2.02 13.05 -16.98
CA THR A 211 -1.58 13.47 -18.31
C THR A 211 -2.52 12.87 -19.34
N ARG A 212 -3.26 13.72 -20.04
CA ARG A 212 -4.19 13.30 -21.08
C ARG A 212 -3.64 13.60 -22.46
N ILE A 213 -3.57 12.56 -23.29
CA ILE A 213 -3.28 12.68 -24.72
C ILE A 213 -4.61 12.53 -25.47
N GLN A 214 -4.89 13.43 -26.41
CA GLN A 214 -6.11 13.39 -27.22
C GLN A 214 -5.81 13.65 -28.69
N ALA A 215 -6.54 12.93 -29.54
CA ALA A 215 -6.65 13.21 -30.97
C ALA A 215 -8.13 13.19 -31.36
N GLY A 216 -8.53 14.12 -32.22
CA GLY A 216 -9.89 14.12 -32.75
C GLY A 216 -9.97 14.89 -34.06
N ASN A 217 -10.98 14.56 -34.86
CA ASN A 217 -11.28 15.20 -36.13
C ASN A 217 -12.72 15.76 -36.16
N SER A 218 -13.37 15.83 -34.99
CA SER A 218 -14.78 16.17 -34.88
C SER A 218 -14.94 17.55 -34.28
N GLY A 219 -15.12 18.53 -35.15
CA GLY A 219 -15.31 19.93 -34.83
C GLY A 219 -16.78 20.35 -34.79
N PHE A 220 -17.71 19.49 -34.35
CA PHE A 220 -19.13 19.87 -34.16
C PHE A 220 -19.27 20.79 -32.92
N THR A 221 -18.66 21.97 -33.04
CA THR A 221 -18.54 23.02 -32.06
C THR A 221 -19.55 24.13 -32.36
N ASN A 222 -19.47 25.21 -31.59
CA ASN A 222 -20.22 26.45 -31.80
C ASN A 222 -20.12 27.00 -33.23
N SER A 223 -19.03 26.73 -33.97
CA SER A 223 -18.90 27.12 -35.38
C SER A 223 -19.96 26.46 -36.28
N ALA A 224 -20.50 25.30 -35.91
CA ALA A 224 -21.56 24.61 -36.65
C ALA A 224 -22.97 25.06 -36.24
N THR A 225 -23.16 25.48 -34.98
CA THR A 225 -24.50 25.77 -34.40
C THR A 225 -24.76 27.25 -34.14
N GLY A 226 -23.74 28.10 -34.15
CA GLY A 226 -23.81 29.53 -33.81
C GLY A 226 -23.94 29.82 -32.31
N ILE A 227 -24.13 28.79 -31.49
CA ILE A 227 -24.28 28.90 -30.02
C ILE A 227 -23.41 27.83 -29.31
N PRO A 228 -22.66 28.20 -28.26
CA PRO A 228 -21.83 27.26 -27.49
C PRO A 228 -22.60 26.06 -26.94
N GLU A 229 -23.83 26.29 -26.47
CA GLU A 229 -24.74 25.32 -25.85
C GLU A 229 -25.04 24.10 -26.73
N GLY A 230 -25.11 24.32 -28.05
CA GLY A 230 -25.39 23.30 -29.05
C GLY A 230 -24.18 22.45 -29.44
N SER A 231 -22.97 22.82 -28.98
CA SER A 231 -21.75 22.06 -29.28
C SER A 231 -21.83 20.66 -28.71
N LEU A 232 -21.46 19.66 -29.52
CA LEU A 232 -21.31 18.30 -29.01
C LEU A 232 -20.20 18.27 -27.96
N ARG A 233 -20.47 17.64 -26.82
CA ARG A 233 -19.51 17.59 -25.71
C ARG A 233 -18.26 16.80 -26.07
N MET A 234 -18.42 15.81 -26.95
CA MET A 234 -17.34 14.98 -27.48
C MET A 234 -16.42 15.72 -28.46
N ALA A 235 -16.81 16.92 -28.92
CA ALA A 235 -16.09 17.65 -29.96
C ALA A 235 -14.63 17.89 -29.53
N ALA A 236 -13.72 17.46 -30.40
CA ALA A 236 -12.29 17.62 -30.28
C ALA A 236 -11.75 17.67 -31.70
N ASP A 237 -11.26 18.84 -32.12
CA ASP A 237 -10.69 19.02 -33.44
C ASP A 237 -9.24 19.46 -33.34
N SER A 238 -8.36 18.46 -33.41
CA SER A 238 -6.92 18.65 -33.54
C SER A 238 -6.45 18.31 -34.96
N GLY A 239 -7.38 18.21 -35.93
CA GLY A 239 -7.08 17.69 -37.26
C GLY A 239 -6.54 16.25 -37.23
N GLY A 240 -6.95 15.46 -36.24
CA GLY A 240 -6.45 14.09 -36.00
C GLY A 240 -5.06 14.01 -35.37
N LYS A 241 -4.43 15.14 -35.01
CA LYS A 241 -3.11 15.14 -34.34
C LYS A 241 -3.25 14.78 -32.87
N ALA A 242 -2.38 13.90 -32.37
CA ALA A 242 -2.27 13.64 -30.94
C ALA A 242 -1.58 14.80 -30.23
N THR A 243 -2.20 15.32 -29.18
CA THR A 243 -1.70 16.45 -28.39
C THR A 243 -1.89 16.18 -26.90
N ILE A 244 -1.14 16.87 -26.05
CA ILE A 244 -1.45 16.91 -24.61
C ILE A 244 -2.68 17.80 -24.44
N ASP A 245 -3.82 17.17 -24.20
CA ASP A 245 -5.11 17.84 -24.01
C ASP A 245 -5.19 18.45 -22.63
N ALA A 246 -4.86 17.69 -21.58
CA ALA A 246 -4.91 18.15 -20.20
C ALA A 246 -3.69 17.68 -19.42
N LEU A 247 -3.23 18.53 -18.51
CA LEU A 247 -2.17 18.23 -17.55
C LEU A 247 -2.55 18.85 -16.21
N LEU A 248 -2.93 18.01 -15.25
CA LEU A 248 -3.36 18.45 -13.92
C LEU A 248 -2.83 17.53 -12.83
N TYR A 249 -2.64 18.09 -11.65
CA TYR A 249 -2.28 17.37 -10.44
C TYR A 249 -3.23 17.72 -9.31
N GLN A 250 -3.90 16.71 -8.77
CA GLN A 250 -4.83 16.82 -7.66
C GLN A 250 -4.29 16.08 -6.45
N PHE A 251 -4.27 16.71 -5.28
CA PHE A 251 -3.78 16.09 -4.06
C PHE A 251 -4.56 16.57 -2.83
N PRO A 252 -4.70 15.71 -1.81
CA PRO A 252 -5.30 16.11 -0.55
C PRO A 252 -4.34 17.01 0.25
N LEU A 253 -4.88 18.06 0.85
CA LEU A 253 -4.22 18.87 1.87
C LEU A 253 -4.94 18.65 3.21
N GLY A 254 -4.50 17.61 3.92
CA GLY A 254 -5.21 17.09 5.10
C GLY A 254 -6.45 16.28 4.71
N LYS A 255 -7.37 16.07 5.64
CA LYS A 255 -8.50 15.13 5.45
C LYS A 255 -9.68 15.68 4.65
N ASN A 256 -9.81 17.01 4.59
CA ASN A 256 -11.04 17.67 4.12
C ASN A 256 -10.80 18.66 2.97
N THR A 257 -9.54 18.86 2.56
CA THR A 257 -9.19 19.81 1.51
C THR A 257 -8.56 19.06 0.36
N THR A 258 -8.95 19.38 -0.85
CA THR A 258 -8.30 18.93 -2.08
C THR A 258 -7.83 20.15 -2.85
N ILE A 259 -6.60 20.10 -3.32
CA ILE A 259 -6.00 21.11 -4.19
C ILE A 259 -5.88 20.50 -5.59
N THR A 260 -6.24 21.27 -6.60
CA THR A 260 -6.05 20.92 -8.01
C THR A 260 -5.17 21.98 -8.65
N ILE A 261 -4.04 21.58 -9.21
CA ILE A 261 -3.14 22.46 -9.98
C ILE A 261 -3.24 22.04 -11.44
N GLU A 262 -3.48 23.01 -12.31
CA GLU A 262 -3.78 22.76 -13.72
C GLU A 262 -2.76 23.48 -14.58
N ALA A 263 -1.91 22.72 -15.27
CA ALA A 263 -0.90 23.26 -16.16
C ALA A 263 -1.49 23.52 -17.56
N ASN A 264 -2.43 22.68 -18.00
CA ASN A 264 -3.08 22.81 -19.31
C ASN A 264 -4.54 22.31 -19.28
N ALA A 265 -5.40 23.02 -20.02
CA ALA A 265 -6.84 22.76 -20.16
C ALA A 265 -7.59 22.57 -18.84
N GLY A 266 -7.22 23.34 -17.82
CA GLY A 266 -7.95 23.38 -16.57
C GLY A 266 -9.36 23.91 -16.77
N ALA A 267 -10.30 23.35 -16.04
CA ALA A 267 -11.71 23.69 -16.13
C ALA A 267 -12.35 23.76 -14.73
N ALA A 268 -13.39 24.58 -14.59
CA ALA A 268 -14.04 24.78 -13.29
C ALA A 268 -14.56 23.45 -12.68
N ASP A 269 -15.04 22.52 -13.51
CA ASP A 269 -15.56 21.23 -13.05
C ASP A 269 -14.50 20.27 -12.49
N ASP A 270 -13.21 20.55 -12.69
CA ASP A 270 -12.13 19.75 -12.10
C ASP A 270 -11.99 19.98 -10.59
N PHE A 271 -12.55 21.08 -10.06
CA PHE A 271 -12.48 21.42 -8.63
C PHE A 271 -13.79 21.97 -8.02
N VAL A 272 -14.83 22.23 -8.83
CA VAL A 272 -16.15 22.69 -8.38
C VAL A 272 -17.22 21.63 -8.66
N ASP A 273 -18.14 21.38 -7.72
CA ASP A 273 -19.26 20.45 -7.91
C ASP A 273 -20.29 21.08 -8.87
N THR A 274 -20.47 20.50 -10.06
CA THR A 274 -21.38 21.03 -11.08
C THR A 274 -22.87 20.90 -10.72
N LEU A 275 -23.18 20.23 -9.60
CA LEU A 275 -24.52 19.92 -9.10
C LEU A 275 -25.33 19.00 -10.02
N ASN A 276 -24.72 18.44 -11.07
CA ASN A 276 -25.38 17.58 -12.04
C ASN A 276 -24.74 16.18 -12.11
N PRO A 277 -25.05 15.27 -11.18
CA PRO A 277 -24.34 13.98 -11.11
C PRO A 277 -24.74 12.98 -12.21
N TYR A 278 -25.77 13.25 -13.03
CA TYR A 278 -26.35 12.27 -13.95
C TYR A 278 -26.04 12.55 -15.42
N LEU A 279 -26.08 13.83 -15.80
CA LEU A 279 -25.88 14.23 -17.19
C LEU A 279 -24.50 14.83 -17.42
N ASP A 280 -23.78 15.19 -16.35
CA ASP A 280 -22.43 15.71 -16.49
C ASP A 280 -21.47 14.63 -17.04
N GLY A 281 -20.59 15.04 -17.93
CA GLY A 281 -19.70 14.15 -18.64
C GLY A 281 -18.94 14.84 -19.75
N ASP A 282 -18.32 14.03 -20.60
CA ASP A 282 -17.45 14.48 -21.68
C ASP A 282 -17.94 14.06 -23.07
N GLY A 283 -19.16 13.54 -23.19
CA GLY A 283 -19.76 13.09 -24.45
C GLY A 283 -19.43 11.65 -24.83
N GLY A 284 -18.48 10.99 -24.16
CA GLY A 284 -18.40 9.52 -24.10
C GLY A 284 -19.33 8.96 -23.01
N SER A 285 -19.58 9.77 -21.98
CA SER A 285 -20.59 9.57 -20.95
C SER A 285 -21.33 10.89 -20.66
N GLY A 286 -22.48 10.79 -20.00
CA GLY A 286 -23.35 11.95 -19.73
C GLY A 286 -24.16 12.39 -20.95
N ALA A 287 -24.53 13.67 -20.99
CA ALA A 287 -25.25 14.26 -22.10
C ALA A 287 -24.36 14.51 -23.32
N LEU A 288 -24.99 14.53 -24.50
CA LEU A 288 -24.30 14.69 -25.78
C LEU A 288 -23.83 16.14 -26.05
N THR A 289 -24.46 17.14 -25.43
CA THR A 289 -24.19 18.56 -25.69
C THR A 289 -23.62 19.27 -24.47
N HIS A 290 -22.89 20.36 -24.69
CA HIS A 290 -22.39 21.20 -23.59
C HIS A 290 -23.51 21.62 -22.64
N PHE A 291 -24.64 22.09 -23.17
CA PHE A 291 -25.80 22.49 -22.37
C PHE A 291 -26.37 21.34 -21.52
N GLY A 292 -26.45 20.14 -22.09
CA GLY A 292 -27.00 18.99 -21.37
C GLY A 292 -26.09 18.54 -20.22
N THR A 293 -24.77 18.74 -20.34
CA THR A 293 -23.84 18.25 -19.32
C THR A 293 -23.87 19.05 -18.03
N ARG A 294 -23.84 20.39 -18.10
CA ARG A 294 -23.81 21.24 -16.92
C ARG A 294 -24.21 22.67 -17.26
N ASN A 295 -24.49 23.45 -16.21
CA ASN A 295 -24.82 24.86 -16.35
C ASN A 295 -23.67 25.62 -17.06
N PRO A 296 -23.96 26.49 -18.05
CA PRO A 296 -22.94 27.25 -18.76
C PRO A 296 -22.00 28.11 -17.89
N ILE A 297 -22.41 28.45 -16.66
CA ILE A 297 -21.57 29.21 -15.72
C ILE A 297 -20.19 28.57 -15.49
N TYR A 298 -20.07 27.24 -15.58
CA TYR A 298 -18.80 26.52 -15.39
C TYR A 298 -17.86 26.58 -16.60
N TYR A 299 -18.33 27.06 -17.75
CA TYR A 299 -17.51 27.21 -18.97
C TYR A 299 -16.92 28.61 -19.14
N LEU A 300 -17.24 29.54 -18.24
CA LEU A 300 -16.77 30.93 -18.31
C LEU A 300 -15.29 31.09 -17.94
N MET A 301 -14.62 30.02 -17.50
CA MET A 301 -13.21 30.01 -17.18
C MET A 301 -12.53 28.74 -17.68
N GLY A 302 -11.24 28.84 -17.98
CA GLY A 302 -10.40 27.71 -18.33
C GLY A 302 -8.94 28.12 -18.49
N GLY A 303 -8.04 27.14 -18.58
CA GLY A 303 -6.63 27.36 -18.86
C GLY A 303 -5.70 26.82 -17.78
N THR A 304 -4.76 27.64 -17.32
CA THR A 304 -3.75 27.23 -16.33
C THR A 304 -4.04 27.90 -14.99
N GLY A 305 -3.97 27.15 -13.89
CA GLY A 305 -4.13 27.76 -12.58
C GLY A 305 -4.33 26.75 -11.44
N ILE A 306 -5.15 27.13 -10.48
CA ILE A 306 -5.33 26.38 -9.24
C ILE A 306 -6.78 26.45 -8.76
N GLY A 307 -7.26 25.31 -8.28
CA GLY A 307 -8.52 25.15 -7.58
C GLY A 307 -8.31 24.58 -6.18
N ILE A 308 -9.19 24.97 -5.26
CA ILE A 308 -9.30 24.42 -3.91
C ILE A 308 -10.74 23.99 -3.67
N LYS A 309 -10.90 22.83 -3.05
CA LYS A 309 -12.17 22.30 -2.59
C LYS A 309 -12.04 21.89 -1.14
N HIS A 310 -12.86 22.47 -0.26
CA HIS A 310 -12.81 22.21 1.18
C HIS A 310 -14.18 21.81 1.72
N ALA A 311 -14.25 20.64 2.35
CA ALA A 311 -15.42 20.16 3.06
C ALA A 311 -15.36 20.54 4.54
N PHE A 312 -16.15 21.54 4.96
CA PHE A 312 -16.22 21.95 6.36
C PHE A 312 -16.90 20.88 7.23
N VAL A 313 -17.99 20.32 6.70
CA VAL A 313 -18.71 19.17 7.23
C VAL A 313 -19.24 18.34 6.06
N GLU A 314 -19.73 17.12 6.30
CA GLU A 314 -20.23 16.22 5.23
C GLU A 314 -21.28 16.88 4.30
N LYS A 315 -22.02 17.87 4.80
CA LYS A 315 -23.09 18.54 4.08
C LYS A 315 -22.72 19.91 3.51
N LEU A 316 -21.56 20.47 3.85
CA LEU A 316 -21.17 21.83 3.48
C LEU A 316 -19.75 21.85 2.92
N GLU A 317 -19.64 22.28 1.68
CA GLU A 317 -18.41 22.34 0.92
C GLU A 317 -18.26 23.73 0.31
N VAL A 318 -17.03 24.25 0.30
CA VAL A 318 -16.68 25.47 -0.40
C VAL A 318 -15.57 25.15 -1.39
N SER A 319 -15.73 25.61 -2.62
CA SER A 319 -14.71 25.52 -3.65
C SER A 319 -14.42 26.89 -4.23
N ALA A 320 -13.17 27.14 -4.57
CA ALA A 320 -12.75 28.34 -5.26
C ALA A 320 -11.61 28.03 -6.22
N GLY A 321 -11.43 28.85 -7.25
CA GLY A 321 -10.30 28.69 -8.15
C GLY A 321 -10.03 29.91 -9.00
N TYR A 322 -8.83 29.90 -9.56
CA TYR A 322 -8.29 30.91 -10.46
C TYR A 322 -7.71 30.19 -11.66
N LEU A 323 -8.13 30.58 -12.87
CA LEU A 323 -7.61 30.04 -14.12
C LEU A 323 -7.26 31.17 -15.07
N ALA A 324 -6.06 31.14 -15.64
CA ALA A 324 -5.57 32.11 -16.60
C ALA A 324 -5.51 31.49 -18.01
N GLY A 325 -6.12 32.16 -18.98
CA GLY A 325 -6.21 31.66 -20.36
C GLY A 325 -4.94 31.83 -21.20
N SER A 326 -3.96 32.60 -20.71
CA SER A 326 -2.71 32.91 -21.43
C SER A 326 -1.47 32.84 -20.52
N ALA A 327 -1.49 31.92 -19.56
CA ALA A 327 -0.47 31.84 -18.51
C ALA A 327 0.97 31.65 -19.00
N SER A 328 1.16 30.97 -20.13
CA SER A 328 2.48 30.68 -20.71
C SER A 328 3.02 31.79 -21.62
N ASP A 329 2.25 32.83 -21.90
CA ASP A 329 2.63 33.93 -22.78
C ASP A 329 3.27 35.08 -21.96
N PRO A 330 4.57 35.40 -22.17
CA PRO A 330 5.27 36.42 -21.40
C PRO A 330 5.05 37.85 -21.90
N THR A 331 4.24 38.07 -22.94
CA THR A 331 4.02 39.41 -23.51
C THR A 331 3.23 40.33 -22.55
N PRO A 332 3.36 41.68 -22.67
CA PRO A 332 2.63 42.61 -21.82
C PRO A 332 1.11 42.41 -21.89
N GLY A 333 0.44 42.36 -20.73
CA GLY A 333 -1.00 42.08 -20.65
C GLY A 333 -1.37 40.60 -20.82
N LYS A 334 -0.39 39.69 -20.71
CA LYS A 334 -0.55 38.23 -20.70
C LYS A 334 0.13 37.62 -19.48
N GLY A 335 0.19 36.29 -19.44
CA GLY A 335 0.83 35.55 -18.37
C GLY A 335 -0.14 35.23 -17.23
N LEU A 336 0.41 34.63 -16.17
CA LEU A 336 -0.39 34.01 -15.11
C LEU A 336 -1.22 35.01 -14.30
N PHE A 337 -0.75 36.26 -14.11
CA PHE A 337 -1.39 37.25 -13.22
C PHE A 337 -1.72 38.59 -13.88
N ASN A 338 -1.31 38.78 -15.14
CA ASN A 338 -1.47 40.04 -15.86
C ASN A 338 -2.28 39.87 -17.16
N GLY A 339 -2.70 38.64 -17.48
CA GLY A 339 -3.57 38.31 -18.61
C GLY A 339 -5.04 38.12 -18.22
N SER A 340 -5.84 37.69 -19.20
CA SER A 340 -7.23 37.28 -18.96
C SER A 340 -7.30 36.11 -17.99
N TYR A 341 -8.14 36.25 -16.97
CA TYR A 341 -8.34 35.24 -15.94
C TYR A 341 -9.82 35.08 -15.61
N GLY A 342 -10.17 33.91 -15.08
CA GLY A 342 -11.43 33.69 -14.40
C GLY A 342 -11.18 33.40 -12.91
N LEU A 343 -12.09 33.87 -12.07
CA LEU A 343 -12.25 33.49 -10.67
C LEU A 343 -13.61 32.85 -10.46
N ILE A 344 -13.65 31.72 -9.77
CA ILE A 344 -14.89 31.07 -9.36
C ILE A 344 -14.88 30.84 -7.86
N GLY A 345 -16.03 31.04 -7.22
CA GLY A 345 -16.29 30.65 -5.85
C GLY A 345 -17.67 29.99 -5.77
N GLN A 346 -17.76 28.88 -5.06
CA GLN A 346 -19.01 28.17 -4.86
C GLN A 346 -19.15 27.63 -3.44
N VAL A 347 -20.31 27.87 -2.84
CA VAL A 347 -20.75 27.21 -1.61
C VAL A 347 -21.77 26.15 -1.99
N THR A 348 -21.49 24.89 -1.67
CA THR A 348 -22.35 23.75 -1.96
C THR A 348 -22.91 23.14 -0.68
N PHE A 349 -24.24 23.11 -0.58
CA PHE A 349 -24.97 22.46 0.50
C PHE A 349 -25.63 21.16 0.01
N LYS A 350 -25.31 20.05 0.69
CA LYS A 350 -25.68 18.67 0.33
C LYS A 350 -26.47 18.01 1.46
N PRO A 351 -27.73 18.40 1.73
CA PRO A 351 -28.50 17.88 2.86
C PRO A 351 -28.83 16.39 2.73
N SER A 352 -28.83 15.84 1.52
CA SER A 352 -28.99 14.41 1.23
C SER A 352 -28.22 14.01 -0.03
N ALA A 353 -28.10 12.70 -0.29
CA ALA A 353 -27.42 12.18 -1.48
C ALA A 353 -28.11 12.56 -2.80
N LYS A 354 -29.41 12.88 -2.78
CA LYS A 354 -30.22 13.16 -3.98
C LYS A 354 -30.44 14.65 -4.23
N PHE A 355 -30.05 15.50 -3.29
CA PHE A 355 -30.36 16.92 -3.35
C PHE A 355 -29.14 17.74 -2.96
N LYS A 356 -28.73 18.61 -3.87
CA LYS A 356 -27.63 19.56 -3.69
C LYS A 356 -28.11 20.94 -4.13
N ILE A 357 -27.68 21.98 -3.41
CA ILE A 357 -27.83 23.37 -3.82
C ILE A 357 -26.43 23.99 -3.81
N GLY A 358 -26.11 24.78 -4.83
CA GLY A 358 -24.90 25.59 -4.86
C GLY A 358 -25.22 27.05 -5.12
N ALA A 359 -24.52 27.94 -4.42
CA ALA A 359 -24.44 29.35 -4.74
C ALA A 359 -23.08 29.62 -5.37
N THR A 360 -23.07 29.99 -6.65
CA THR A 360 -21.86 30.10 -7.48
C THR A 360 -21.70 31.53 -7.96
N TYR A 361 -20.50 32.07 -7.82
CA TYR A 361 -20.09 33.35 -8.36
C TYR A 361 -18.88 33.16 -9.28
N VAL A 362 -18.94 33.77 -10.47
CA VAL A 362 -17.83 33.79 -11.42
C VAL A 362 -17.54 35.24 -11.80
N ASN A 363 -16.24 35.57 -11.82
CA ASN A 363 -15.71 36.77 -12.44
C ASN A 363 -14.79 36.33 -13.58
N SER A 364 -15.12 36.67 -14.81
CA SER A 364 -14.46 36.18 -16.03
C SER A 364 -14.35 37.26 -17.09
#